data_AF-A0A957CWJ5-F1
#
_entry.id   AF-A0A957CWJ5-F1
#
_cell.length_a   1.000
_cell.length_b   1.000
_cell.length_c   1.000
_cell.angle_alpha   90.00
_cell.angle_beta   90.00
_cell.angle_gamma   90.00
#
_symmetry.space_group_name_H-M   'P 1'
#
loop_
_entity.id
_entity.type
_entity.pdbx_description
1 polymer ?
#
loop_
_entity_poly.entity_id
_entity_poly.type
_entity_poly.pdbx_seq_one_letter_code
_entity_poly.pdbx_strand_id
1 'polypeptide(L)'
;MSKRRYATNTIVPPEAVQEQAAEWLEKHAPVKIKPGQESLYVELIEALVAKRPLTGKKYQRTMKQFVDKGLPWLSKSDVLHIYEKLCADGLMTFDPEVRIHIQKKPTRSQAGVTVVTVLTKPYPCPATCIFCPTDVRMPKSYLHDEPGAQRAERHGFDPYEQTAARIRALEQIGHPAEKIELLVLGGTWSSYPRDYQEWFIKRCLDAMNGEDSATLAEAQAKNVVGPRRNVGMVVETRQDHIDVDELRWMRTLGVTKVQVGIQSMDNHILEINQRGHDVQCTRDAFRLLRLGGFKIHGHWMANLLGATVESDVADYGRLWSDPAIRPDELKLYPTMLVQNAELYDYWQRGEYKPYTEEEVTDVLIRCMVQTPRYVRLNRVIRDFPTTNIVEGNKKANLRQIATQRLEKDGLTLEDIRYREVRRDKVGFDELSLRVLTYDTDTTTEHFLSYETADDRLAGFLRLSFPNRDQSHPLPELTNHAMIREVHVYGPALNLGTGSKGEAQHMGLGSRLIHKAKAMAKDAGYARIAVISAIGTREYYAKYHGFEMDGLYMTAVL
;
A
#
# COMPACT_ATOMS: atom_id res chain seq x y z
N MET A 1 -18.63 -29.17 32.70
CA MET A 1 -19.95 -28.76 32.16
C MET A 1 -20.33 -27.40 32.72
N SER A 2 -20.22 -26.34 31.92
CA SER A 2 -20.82 -25.02 32.20
C SER A 2 -21.18 -24.41 30.85
N LYS A 3 -22.42 -24.66 30.40
CA LYS A 3 -23.00 -24.08 29.18
C LYS A 3 -23.34 -22.62 29.45
N ARG A 4 -22.49 -21.67 29.03
CA ARG A 4 -22.95 -20.29 28.81
C ARG A 4 -23.52 -20.20 27.40
N ARG A 5 -24.83 -19.95 27.33
CA ARG A 5 -25.58 -19.67 26.10
C ARG A 5 -25.02 -18.38 25.50
N TYR A 6 -24.38 -18.48 24.34
CA TYR A 6 -24.17 -17.32 23.48
C TYR A 6 -25.54 -16.89 22.95
N ALA A 7 -25.89 -15.64 23.20
CA ALA A 7 -27.08 -15.04 22.62
C ALA A 7 -26.97 -15.13 21.10
N THR A 8 -27.99 -15.67 20.46
CA THR A 8 -28.22 -15.61 19.02
C THR A 8 -28.32 -14.13 18.63
N ASN A 9 -27.21 -13.54 18.19
CA ASN A 9 -27.24 -12.22 17.59
C ASN A 9 -27.84 -12.35 16.19
N THR A 10 -29.04 -11.79 16.06
CA THR A 10 -29.75 -11.57 14.81
C THR A 10 -28.84 -10.88 13.81
N ILE A 11 -28.69 -11.51 12.64
CA ILE A 11 -28.20 -10.87 11.42
C ILE A 11 -29.04 -9.60 11.24
N VAL A 12 -28.41 -8.43 11.26
CA VAL A 12 -29.13 -7.18 10.97
C VAL A 12 -29.65 -7.29 9.53
N PRO A 13 -30.97 -7.20 9.30
CA PRO A 13 -31.52 -7.32 7.96
C PRO A 13 -30.90 -6.28 7.02
N PRO A 14 -30.67 -6.60 5.73
CA PRO A 14 -30.12 -5.66 4.75
C PRO A 14 -30.83 -4.30 4.73
N GLU A 15 -32.12 -4.29 5.02
CA GLU A 15 -33.00 -3.12 5.08
C GLU A 15 -32.61 -2.15 6.20
N ALA A 16 -32.25 -2.65 7.39
CA ALA A 16 -31.81 -1.83 8.52
C ALA A 16 -30.39 -1.23 8.30
N VAL A 17 -29.56 -1.89 7.47
CA VAL A 17 -28.26 -1.36 7.04
C VAL A 17 -28.44 -0.26 5.99
N GLN A 18 -29.43 -0.39 5.09
CA GLN A 18 -29.80 0.65 4.13
C GLN A 18 -30.37 1.89 4.80
N GLU A 19 -31.20 1.76 5.84
CA GLU A 19 -31.71 2.91 6.61
C GLU A 19 -30.59 3.67 7.33
N GLN A 20 -29.64 2.98 7.98
CA GLN A 20 -28.50 3.64 8.63
C GLN A 20 -27.53 4.28 7.62
N ALA A 21 -27.37 3.68 6.44
CA ALA A 21 -26.60 4.28 5.35
C ALA A 21 -27.31 5.50 4.76
N ALA A 22 -28.64 5.48 4.64
CA ALA A 22 -29.46 6.59 4.17
C ALA A 22 -29.47 7.77 5.17
N GLU A 23 -29.64 7.51 6.46
CA GLU A 23 -29.51 8.52 7.52
C GLU A 23 -28.09 9.12 7.55
N TRP A 24 -27.06 8.30 7.33
CA TRP A 24 -25.68 8.79 7.22
C TRP A 24 -25.49 9.65 5.96
N LEU A 25 -26.07 9.25 4.81
CA LEU A 25 -26.02 10.00 3.55
C LEU A 25 -26.76 11.33 3.63
N GLU A 26 -27.90 11.38 4.31
CA GLU A 26 -28.67 12.61 4.53
C GLU A 26 -27.93 13.58 5.46
N LYS A 27 -27.28 13.05 6.49
CA LYS A 27 -26.47 13.83 7.44
C LYS A 27 -25.13 14.33 6.87
N HIS A 28 -24.69 13.76 5.74
CA HIS A 28 -23.43 14.11 5.05
C HIS A 28 -23.65 14.54 3.58
N ALA A 29 -24.86 14.97 3.23
CA ALA A 29 -25.15 15.53 1.91
C ALA A 29 -24.29 16.80 1.69
N PRO A 30 -23.80 17.04 0.45
CA PRO A 30 -22.97 18.21 0.16
C PRO A 30 -23.70 19.51 0.50
N VAL A 31 -23.03 20.38 1.27
CA VAL A 31 -23.59 21.68 1.67
C VAL A 31 -23.88 22.50 0.41
N LYS A 32 -25.16 22.78 0.18
CA LYS A 32 -25.58 23.63 -0.93
C LYS A 32 -25.23 25.08 -0.61
N ILE A 33 -24.47 25.72 -1.50
CA ILE A 33 -24.28 27.17 -1.49
C ILE A 33 -25.66 27.82 -1.60
N LYS A 34 -26.05 28.60 -0.59
CA LYS A 34 -27.31 29.35 -0.63
C LYS A 34 -27.16 30.51 -1.62
N PRO A 35 -28.14 30.76 -2.49
CA PRO A 35 -28.11 31.90 -3.41
C PRO A 35 -27.88 33.21 -2.65
N GLY A 36 -26.91 34.02 -3.09
CA GLY A 36 -26.58 35.32 -2.49
C GLY A 36 -25.56 35.27 -1.34
N GLN A 37 -24.99 34.10 -1.03
CA GLN A 37 -23.92 33.95 -0.03
C GLN A 37 -22.56 33.61 -0.65
N GLU A 38 -22.44 33.60 -1.97
CA GLU A 38 -21.23 33.20 -2.71
C GLU A 38 -20.01 34.00 -2.28
N SER A 39 -20.15 35.32 -2.14
CA SER A 39 -19.09 36.23 -1.69
C SER A 39 -18.60 35.91 -0.27
N LEU A 40 -19.50 35.55 0.64
CA LEU A 40 -19.17 35.14 2.01
C LEU A 40 -18.37 33.83 2.05
N TYR A 41 -18.67 32.89 1.16
CA TYR A 41 -17.90 31.65 1.03
C TYR A 41 -16.51 31.91 0.43
N VAL A 42 -16.39 32.80 -0.57
CA VAL A 42 -15.10 33.25 -1.12
C VAL A 42 -14.24 33.88 -0.01
N GLU A 43 -14.79 34.85 0.73
CA GLU A 43 -14.10 35.49 1.86
C GLU A 43 -13.65 34.48 2.93
N LEU A 44 -14.48 33.48 3.23
CA LEU A 44 -14.13 32.42 4.19
C LEU A 44 -12.90 31.64 3.70
N ILE A 45 -12.90 31.23 2.43
CA ILE A 45 -11.80 30.44 1.86
C ILE A 45 -10.52 31.27 1.84
N GLU A 46 -10.57 32.52 1.39
CA GLU A 46 -9.42 33.44 1.41
C GLU A 46 -8.89 33.65 2.83
N ALA A 47 -9.78 33.84 3.81
CA ALA A 47 -9.41 33.99 5.22
C ALA A 47 -8.77 32.72 5.79
N LEU A 48 -9.21 31.53 5.38
CA LEU A 48 -8.59 30.27 5.76
C LEU A 48 -7.23 30.09 5.10
N VAL A 49 -7.09 30.45 3.81
CA VAL A 49 -5.84 30.38 3.04
C VAL A 49 -4.77 31.32 3.62
N ALA A 50 -5.15 32.53 4.03
CA ALA A 50 -4.24 33.50 4.64
C ALA A 50 -3.63 33.02 5.98
N LYS A 51 -4.14 31.95 6.59
CA LYS A 51 -3.72 31.47 7.92
C LYS A 51 -2.67 30.36 7.91
N ARG A 52 -1.79 30.29 6.90
CA ARG A 52 -0.70 29.30 6.80
C ARG A 52 0.26 29.34 8.01
N PRO A 53 0.57 28.21 8.68
CA PRO A 53 -0.11 26.90 8.61
C PRO A 53 -1.45 26.90 9.36
N LEU A 54 -2.48 26.27 8.77
CA LEU A 54 -3.85 26.22 9.31
C LEU A 54 -4.00 25.13 10.37
N THR A 55 -3.84 25.51 11.63
CA THR A 55 -4.06 24.62 12.78
C THR A 55 -5.55 24.46 13.08
N GLY A 56 -5.92 23.41 13.82
CA GLY A 56 -7.32 23.20 14.24
C GLY A 56 -7.91 24.40 15.02
N LYS A 57 -7.10 25.04 15.88
CA LYS A 57 -7.50 26.26 16.60
C LYS A 57 -7.74 27.44 15.66
N LYS A 58 -6.85 27.66 14.67
CA LYS A 58 -7.00 28.72 13.67
C LYS A 58 -8.26 28.49 12.83
N TYR A 59 -8.50 27.25 12.40
CA TYR A 59 -9.71 26.86 11.66
C TYR A 59 -10.98 27.16 12.47
N GLN A 60 -11.06 26.71 13.71
CA GLN A 60 -12.22 26.94 14.57
C GLN A 60 -12.49 28.44 14.78
N ARG A 61 -11.43 29.24 14.98
CA ARG A 61 -11.57 30.70 15.16
C ARG A 61 -12.08 31.38 13.89
N THR A 62 -11.51 31.07 12.73
CA THR A 62 -11.99 31.62 11.45
C THR A 62 -13.41 31.17 11.18
N MET A 63 -13.75 29.89 11.37
CA MET A 63 -15.12 29.41 11.20
C MET A 63 -16.11 30.15 12.09
N LYS A 64 -15.77 30.38 13.37
CA LYS A 64 -16.65 31.12 14.28
C LYS A 64 -16.98 32.52 13.75
N GLN A 65 -15.99 33.25 13.21
CA GLN A 65 -16.18 34.59 12.64
C GLN A 65 -17.18 34.58 11.47
N PHE A 66 -17.14 33.54 10.64
CA PHE A 66 -18.03 33.43 9.49
C PHE A 66 -19.39 32.83 9.84
N VAL A 67 -19.49 32.05 10.91
CA VAL A 67 -20.77 31.67 11.51
C VAL A 67 -21.50 32.90 12.05
N ASP A 68 -20.79 33.81 12.72
CA ASP A 68 -21.35 35.08 13.20
C ASP A 68 -21.80 35.99 12.02
N LYS A 69 -21.22 35.83 10.83
CA LYS A 69 -21.65 36.49 9.58
C LYS A 69 -22.81 35.79 8.86
N GLY A 70 -23.36 34.71 9.40
CA GLY A 70 -24.53 34.01 8.86
C GLY A 70 -24.26 32.78 7.99
N LEU A 71 -23.01 32.26 7.98
CA LEU A 71 -22.73 30.94 7.41
C LEU A 71 -23.03 29.82 8.43
N PRO A 72 -23.38 28.60 7.99
CA PRO A 72 -23.43 27.46 8.90
C PRO A 72 -22.02 27.06 9.36
N TRP A 73 -21.94 26.26 10.43
CA TRP A 73 -20.66 25.65 10.80
C TRP A 73 -20.26 24.60 9.74
N LEU A 74 -19.19 24.88 9.01
CA LEU A 74 -18.65 24.01 7.96
C LEU A 74 -17.49 23.18 8.49
N SER A 75 -17.49 21.89 8.20
CA SER A 75 -16.31 21.05 8.33
C SER A 75 -15.29 21.40 7.25
N LYS A 76 -14.02 21.01 7.44
CA LYS A 76 -12.96 21.21 6.43
C LYS A 76 -13.30 20.57 5.08
N SER A 77 -14.05 19.46 5.10
CA SER A 77 -14.57 18.78 3.92
C SER A 77 -15.60 19.64 3.19
N ASP A 78 -16.53 20.26 3.92
CA ASP A 78 -17.55 21.13 3.33
C ASP A 78 -16.91 22.36 2.69
N VAL A 79 -15.92 22.95 3.35
CA VAL A 79 -15.16 24.09 2.81
C VAL A 79 -14.45 23.73 1.51
N LEU A 80 -13.85 22.53 1.41
CA LEU A 80 -13.20 22.07 0.18
C LEU A 80 -14.20 21.86 -0.95
N HIS A 81 -15.34 21.25 -0.66
CA HIS A 81 -16.39 21.04 -1.67
C HIS A 81 -16.93 22.39 -2.18
N ILE A 82 -17.18 23.34 -1.28
CA ILE A 82 -17.61 24.70 -1.63
C ILE A 82 -16.53 25.39 -2.47
N TYR A 83 -15.25 25.25 -2.13
CA TYR A 83 -14.14 25.80 -2.92
C TYR A 83 -14.10 25.24 -4.35
N GLU A 84 -14.15 23.92 -4.51
CA GLU A 84 -14.16 23.27 -5.82
C GLU A 84 -15.36 23.72 -6.66
N LYS A 85 -16.54 23.88 -6.03
CA LYS A 85 -17.73 24.41 -6.69
C LYS A 85 -17.58 25.88 -7.10
N LEU A 86 -17.08 26.76 -6.23
CA LEU A 86 -16.83 28.16 -6.57
C LEU A 86 -15.83 28.29 -7.73
N CYS A 87 -14.86 27.38 -7.82
CA CYS A 87 -13.97 27.31 -8.97
C CYS A 87 -14.66 26.87 -10.26
N ALA A 88 -15.52 25.84 -10.19
CA ALA A 88 -16.29 25.39 -11.33
C ALA A 88 -17.28 26.46 -11.84
N ASP A 89 -17.85 27.24 -10.91
CA ASP A 89 -18.77 28.35 -11.19
C ASP A 89 -18.03 29.63 -11.64
N GLY A 90 -16.70 29.61 -11.77
CA GLY A 90 -15.88 30.73 -12.24
C GLY A 90 -15.69 31.87 -11.23
N LEU A 91 -16.08 31.67 -9.97
CA LEU A 91 -16.01 32.67 -8.89
C LEU A 91 -14.65 32.67 -8.17
N MET A 92 -13.84 31.62 -8.33
CA MET A 92 -12.47 31.54 -7.83
C MET A 92 -11.57 30.79 -8.82
N THR A 93 -10.27 31.11 -8.83
CA THR A 93 -9.29 30.31 -9.59
C THR A 93 -8.89 29.06 -8.80
N PHE A 94 -8.90 27.90 -9.45
CA PHE A 94 -8.44 26.66 -8.81
C PHE A 94 -6.92 26.69 -8.59
N ASP A 95 -6.52 26.53 -7.33
CA ASP A 95 -5.15 26.46 -6.84
C ASP A 95 -5.00 25.17 -6.01
N PRO A 96 -4.20 24.20 -6.47
CA PRO A 96 -3.93 22.96 -5.74
C PRO A 96 -3.43 23.18 -4.30
N GLU A 97 -2.72 24.27 -4.02
CA GLU A 97 -2.18 24.58 -2.70
C GLU A 97 -3.29 24.93 -1.68
N VAL A 98 -4.38 25.55 -2.14
CA VAL A 98 -5.56 25.82 -1.28
C VAL A 98 -6.18 24.51 -0.79
N ARG A 99 -6.30 23.54 -1.70
CA ARG A 99 -6.81 22.20 -1.39
C ARG A 99 -5.96 21.50 -0.34
N ILE A 100 -4.64 21.45 -0.56
CA ILE A 100 -3.66 20.83 0.36
C ILE A 100 -3.70 21.49 1.74
N HIS A 101 -3.86 22.81 1.78
CA HIS A 101 -3.88 23.60 3.01
C HIS A 101 -5.15 23.38 3.85
N ILE A 102 -6.32 23.27 3.23
CA ILE A 102 -7.60 23.15 3.93
C ILE A 102 -7.91 21.71 4.36
N GLN A 103 -7.38 20.69 3.65
CA GLN A 103 -7.57 19.26 3.95
C GLN A 103 -7.50 18.90 5.45
N LYS A 104 -8.45 18.04 5.87
CA LYS A 104 -8.63 17.61 7.28
C LYS A 104 -7.46 16.76 7.77
N LYS A 105 -6.92 15.93 6.88
CA LYS A 105 -5.68 15.18 7.08
C LYS A 105 -4.80 15.39 5.85
N PRO A 106 -3.49 15.63 6.02
CA PRO A 106 -2.56 15.53 4.91
C PRO A 106 -2.78 14.22 4.15
N THR A 107 -2.78 14.28 2.82
CA THR A 107 -2.59 13.08 1.99
C THR A 107 -1.30 12.41 2.45
N ARG A 108 -1.41 11.22 3.07
CA ARG A 108 -0.23 10.42 3.45
C ARG A 108 0.50 9.87 2.21
N SER A 109 -0.21 9.77 1.09
CA SER A 109 0.32 9.36 -0.21
C SER A 109 0.96 10.55 -0.92
N GLN A 110 2.27 10.66 -0.80
CA GLN A 110 3.07 11.70 -1.44
C GLN A 110 2.97 11.64 -2.97
N ALA A 111 2.83 10.46 -3.59
CA ALA A 111 2.76 10.29 -5.06
C ALA A 111 1.38 10.61 -5.70
N GLY A 112 0.41 11.13 -4.93
CA GLY A 112 -0.97 11.31 -5.42
C GLY A 112 -1.72 10.00 -5.70
N VAL A 113 -1.19 8.86 -5.24
CA VAL A 113 -1.81 7.53 -5.35
C VAL A 113 -2.56 7.19 -4.07
N THR A 114 -3.86 7.00 -4.19
CA THR A 114 -4.72 6.68 -3.05
C THR A 114 -4.81 5.17 -2.83
N VAL A 115 -4.55 4.72 -1.60
CA VAL A 115 -4.69 3.30 -1.24
C VAL A 115 -6.13 3.01 -0.85
N VAL A 116 -6.78 2.13 -1.61
CA VAL A 116 -8.12 1.59 -1.30
C VAL A 116 -7.95 0.17 -0.81
N THR A 117 -8.33 -0.07 0.45
CA THR A 117 -8.20 -1.39 1.08
C THR A 117 -9.58 -2.04 1.20
N VAL A 118 -9.69 -3.27 0.70
CA VAL A 118 -10.88 -4.12 0.76
C VAL A 118 -10.51 -5.46 1.40
N LEU A 119 -11.47 -6.10 2.06
CA LEU A 119 -11.28 -7.45 2.61
C LEU A 119 -12.19 -8.44 1.87
N THR A 120 -11.65 -9.62 1.58
CA THR A 120 -12.43 -10.76 1.11
C THR A 120 -13.30 -11.35 2.22
N LYS A 121 -14.28 -12.16 1.83
CA LYS A 121 -15.16 -12.87 2.77
C LYS A 121 -14.37 -13.82 3.68
N PRO A 122 -14.88 -14.16 4.88
CA PRO A 122 -14.29 -15.23 5.69
C PRO A 122 -14.14 -16.52 4.89
N TYR A 123 -12.94 -17.09 4.93
CA TYR A 123 -12.60 -18.32 4.21
C TYR A 123 -11.51 -19.06 4.99
N PRO A 124 -11.54 -20.41 5.02
CA PRO A 124 -10.54 -21.19 5.74
C PRO A 124 -9.13 -20.93 5.21
N CYS A 125 -8.17 -20.82 6.12
CA CYS A 125 -6.76 -20.86 5.81
C CYS A 125 -6.26 -22.30 6.01
N PRO A 126 -5.44 -22.86 5.10
CA PRO A 126 -4.95 -24.22 5.25
C PRO A 126 -3.92 -24.42 6.38
N ALA A 127 -3.45 -23.36 7.05
CA ALA A 127 -2.53 -23.48 8.19
C ALA A 127 -3.21 -23.22 9.54
N THR A 128 -2.58 -23.79 10.56
CA THR A 128 -2.95 -23.71 11.97
C THR A 128 -2.06 -22.76 12.77
N CYS A 129 -1.43 -21.76 12.12
CA CYS A 129 -0.47 -20.85 12.75
C CYS A 129 -0.95 -20.36 14.14
N ILE A 130 -0.17 -20.66 15.18
CA ILE A 130 -0.62 -20.49 16.57
C ILE A 130 -0.82 -19.02 16.96
N PHE A 131 -0.08 -18.11 16.34
CA PHE A 131 -0.15 -16.66 16.61
C PHE A 131 -1.22 -15.93 15.77
N CYS A 132 -1.85 -16.60 14.79
CA CYS A 132 -2.87 -15.97 13.96
C CYS A 132 -4.22 -15.96 14.70
N PRO A 133 -4.85 -14.80 14.94
CA PRO A 133 -6.19 -14.77 15.51
C PRO A 133 -7.21 -15.42 14.57
N THR A 134 -8.21 -16.02 15.18
CA THR A 134 -9.36 -16.60 14.48
C THR A 134 -10.64 -15.95 14.99
N ASP A 135 -11.34 -15.23 14.11
CA ASP A 135 -12.69 -14.73 14.32
C ASP A 135 -13.56 -15.27 13.18
N VAL A 136 -14.65 -15.97 13.52
CA VAL A 136 -15.52 -16.63 12.53
C VAL A 136 -16.17 -15.64 11.55
N ARG A 137 -16.23 -14.36 11.92
CA ARG A 137 -16.79 -13.28 11.08
C ARG A 137 -15.76 -12.68 10.12
N MET A 138 -14.49 -13.04 10.25
CA MET A 138 -13.39 -12.38 9.53
C MET A 138 -12.53 -13.39 8.77
N PRO A 139 -11.85 -12.95 7.68
CA PRO A 139 -10.77 -13.74 7.13
C PRO A 139 -9.65 -13.94 8.17
N LYS A 140 -8.92 -15.06 8.05
CA LYS A 140 -7.85 -15.43 8.98
C LYS A 140 -6.88 -14.27 9.24
N SER A 141 -6.44 -14.11 10.49
CA SER A 141 -5.54 -13.05 10.96
C SER A 141 -6.16 -11.66 11.14
N TYR A 142 -7.45 -11.47 10.85
CA TYR A 142 -8.17 -10.21 11.08
C TYR A 142 -9.18 -10.34 12.21
N LEU A 143 -9.35 -9.26 12.98
CA LEU A 143 -10.34 -9.14 14.04
C LEU A 143 -11.44 -8.15 13.62
N HIS A 144 -12.67 -8.42 14.01
CA HIS A 144 -13.84 -7.64 13.58
C HIS A 144 -13.79 -6.17 13.97
N ASP A 145 -13.06 -5.82 15.03
CA ASP A 145 -12.95 -4.46 15.57
C ASP A 145 -11.78 -3.65 14.98
N GLU A 146 -11.01 -4.25 14.05
CA GLU A 146 -10.07 -3.50 13.24
C GLU A 146 -10.82 -2.54 12.30
N PRO A 147 -10.41 -1.27 12.14
CA PRO A 147 -11.15 -0.31 11.33
C PRO A 147 -11.40 -0.74 9.87
N GLY A 148 -10.47 -1.52 9.28
CA GLY A 148 -10.63 -2.09 7.94
C GLY A 148 -11.67 -3.22 7.90
N ALA A 149 -11.60 -4.12 8.88
CA ALA A 149 -12.52 -5.23 9.05
C ALA A 149 -13.95 -4.76 9.32
N GLN A 150 -14.14 -3.79 10.22
CA GLN A 150 -15.45 -3.19 10.50
C GLN A 150 -16.12 -2.63 9.24
N ARG A 151 -15.34 -2.01 8.33
CA ARG A 151 -15.89 -1.49 7.08
C ARG A 151 -16.30 -2.62 6.14
N ALA A 152 -15.47 -3.66 6.03
CA ALA A 152 -15.78 -4.80 5.19
C ALA A 152 -17.04 -5.54 5.66
N GLU A 153 -17.14 -5.79 6.97
CA GLU A 153 -18.27 -6.47 7.59
C GLU A 153 -19.59 -5.71 7.40
N ARG A 154 -19.58 -4.37 7.55
CA ARG A 154 -20.77 -3.52 7.30
C ARG A 154 -21.29 -3.60 5.87
N HIS A 155 -20.41 -3.91 4.92
CA HIS A 155 -20.77 -4.11 3.51
C HIS A 155 -20.93 -5.59 3.16
N GLY A 156 -20.99 -6.51 4.14
CA GLY A 156 -21.14 -7.94 3.89
C GLY A 156 -20.01 -8.54 3.06
N PHE A 157 -18.82 -7.94 3.08
CA PHE A 157 -17.68 -8.27 2.23
C PHE A 157 -17.93 -8.13 0.71
N ASP A 158 -18.93 -7.34 0.32
CA ASP A 158 -19.17 -7.03 -1.10
C ASP A 158 -18.01 -6.18 -1.66
N PRO A 159 -17.31 -6.62 -2.72
CA PRO A 159 -16.17 -5.92 -3.30
C PRO A 159 -16.52 -4.55 -3.90
N TYR A 160 -17.69 -4.42 -4.52
CA TYR A 160 -18.12 -3.17 -5.14
C TYR A 160 -18.42 -2.13 -4.07
N GLU A 161 -19.27 -2.47 -3.08
CA GLU A 161 -19.67 -1.56 -2.02
C GLU A 161 -18.49 -1.11 -1.16
N GLN A 162 -17.59 -2.03 -0.79
CA GLN A 162 -16.37 -1.68 -0.07
C GLN A 162 -15.50 -0.69 -0.84
N THR A 163 -15.30 -0.93 -2.14
CA THR A 163 -14.47 -0.08 -2.99
C THR A 163 -15.11 1.29 -3.18
N ALA A 164 -16.39 1.33 -3.58
CA ALA A 164 -17.13 2.54 -3.84
C ALA A 164 -17.28 3.41 -2.58
N ALA A 165 -17.63 2.81 -1.44
CA ALA A 165 -17.74 3.53 -0.17
C ALA A 165 -16.38 4.11 0.26
N ARG A 166 -15.29 3.37 0.06
CA ARG A 166 -13.95 3.86 0.41
C ARG A 166 -13.49 5.01 -0.48
N ILE A 167 -13.75 4.94 -1.78
CA ILE A 167 -13.48 6.01 -2.73
C ILE A 167 -14.25 7.27 -2.33
N ARG A 168 -15.58 7.17 -2.15
CA ARG A 168 -16.44 8.29 -1.72
C ARG A 168 -15.94 8.93 -0.44
N ALA A 169 -15.62 8.12 0.58
CA ALA A 169 -15.14 8.62 1.86
C ALA A 169 -13.79 9.38 1.74
N LEU A 170 -12.94 9.00 0.79
CA LEU A 170 -11.65 9.66 0.55
C LEU A 170 -11.83 10.96 -0.24
N GLU A 171 -12.66 10.96 -1.28
CA GLU A 171 -13.01 12.15 -2.06
C GLU A 171 -13.67 13.21 -1.16
N GLN A 172 -14.61 12.82 -0.28
CA GLN A 172 -15.27 13.70 0.69
C GLN A 172 -14.31 14.39 1.68
N ILE A 173 -13.16 13.77 2.00
CA ILE A 173 -12.14 14.42 2.84
C ILE A 173 -11.07 15.16 2.03
N GLY A 174 -11.29 15.31 0.72
CA GLY A 174 -10.46 16.06 -0.21
C GLY A 174 -9.26 15.28 -0.77
N HIS A 175 -9.19 13.97 -0.59
CA HIS A 175 -8.11 13.16 -1.14
C HIS A 175 -8.41 12.80 -2.60
N PRO A 176 -7.47 12.98 -3.55
CA PRO A 176 -7.68 12.59 -4.94
C PRO A 176 -7.83 11.07 -5.06
N ALA A 177 -8.78 10.60 -5.87
CA ALA A 177 -9.01 9.16 -6.12
C ALA A 177 -8.83 8.77 -7.60
N GLU A 178 -8.18 9.63 -8.40
CA GLU A 178 -7.91 9.37 -9.83
C GLU A 178 -6.92 8.22 -10.05
N LYS A 179 -6.01 8.00 -9.09
CA LYS A 179 -5.00 6.94 -9.11
C LYS A 179 -5.16 6.11 -7.85
N ILE A 180 -5.52 4.84 -8.00
CA ILE A 180 -5.81 3.93 -6.90
C ILE A 180 -4.82 2.76 -6.89
N GLU A 181 -4.15 2.54 -5.75
CA GLU A 181 -3.54 1.25 -5.44
C GLU A 181 -4.60 0.43 -4.67
N LEU A 182 -5.10 -0.63 -5.30
CA LEU A 182 -6.06 -1.55 -4.68
C LEU A 182 -5.31 -2.57 -3.83
N LEU A 183 -5.62 -2.60 -2.54
CA LEU A 183 -5.06 -3.55 -1.59
C LEU A 183 -6.16 -4.53 -1.17
N VAL A 184 -6.08 -5.75 -1.70
CA VAL A 184 -6.98 -6.86 -1.38
C VAL A 184 -6.38 -7.65 -0.23
N LEU A 185 -7.03 -7.57 0.91
CA LEU A 185 -6.67 -8.28 2.12
C LEU A 185 -7.63 -9.45 2.33
N GLY A 186 -7.18 -10.48 3.02
CA GLY A 186 -8.00 -11.63 3.33
C GLY A 186 -7.21 -12.93 3.39
N GLY A 187 -6.62 -13.22 4.54
CA GLY A 187 -5.99 -14.51 4.83
C GLY A 187 -5.02 -14.96 3.75
N THR A 188 -5.41 -15.97 2.96
CA THR A 188 -4.62 -16.51 1.85
C THR A 188 -5.40 -16.37 0.55
N TRP A 189 -5.09 -15.34 -0.25
CA TRP A 189 -5.76 -15.05 -1.53
C TRP A 189 -5.87 -16.29 -2.42
N SER A 190 -4.76 -17.03 -2.55
CA SER A 190 -4.66 -18.20 -3.43
C SER A 190 -5.44 -19.43 -2.95
N SER A 191 -6.04 -19.40 -1.75
CA SER A 191 -6.94 -20.46 -1.29
C SER A 191 -8.38 -20.26 -1.75
N TYR A 192 -8.76 -19.06 -2.20
CA TYR A 192 -10.11 -18.79 -2.68
C TYR A 192 -10.33 -19.40 -4.08
N PRO A 193 -11.55 -19.87 -4.39
CA PRO A 193 -11.91 -20.32 -5.73
C PRO A 193 -11.65 -19.24 -6.80
N ARG A 194 -11.20 -19.67 -8.00
CA ARG A 194 -10.84 -18.74 -9.09
C ARG A 194 -12.00 -17.88 -9.56
N ASP A 195 -13.22 -18.44 -9.61
CA ASP A 195 -14.44 -17.71 -9.96
C ASP A 195 -14.75 -16.60 -8.94
N TYR A 196 -14.55 -16.85 -7.65
CA TYR A 196 -14.67 -15.83 -6.60
C TYR A 196 -13.59 -14.75 -6.75
N GLN A 197 -12.33 -15.12 -6.99
CA GLN A 197 -11.23 -14.17 -7.18
C GLN A 197 -11.48 -13.26 -8.38
N GLU A 198 -11.88 -13.82 -9.53
CA GLU A 198 -12.22 -13.08 -10.74
C GLU A 198 -13.39 -12.13 -10.51
N TRP A 199 -14.50 -12.63 -9.95
CA TRP A 199 -15.66 -11.82 -9.60
C TRP A 199 -15.29 -10.68 -8.65
N PHE A 200 -14.47 -10.96 -7.63
CA PHE A 200 -14.10 -9.99 -6.62
C PHE A 200 -13.32 -8.82 -7.25
N ILE A 201 -12.29 -9.12 -8.05
CA ILE A 201 -11.49 -8.09 -8.73
C ILE A 201 -12.34 -7.33 -9.74
N LYS A 202 -13.15 -8.03 -10.55
CA LYS A 202 -14.06 -7.40 -11.51
C LYS A 202 -14.96 -6.37 -10.82
N ARG A 203 -15.60 -6.73 -9.71
CA ARG A 203 -16.50 -5.83 -8.97
C ARG A 203 -15.77 -4.65 -8.32
N CYS A 204 -14.53 -4.85 -7.85
CA CYS A 204 -13.69 -3.72 -7.43
C CYS A 204 -13.40 -2.75 -8.60
N LEU A 205 -13.10 -3.27 -9.80
CA LEU A 205 -12.86 -2.44 -10.98
C LEU A 205 -14.15 -1.74 -11.45
N ASP A 206 -15.30 -2.43 -11.44
CA ASP A 206 -16.61 -1.83 -11.74
C ASP A 206 -16.88 -0.61 -10.83
N ALA A 207 -16.57 -0.71 -9.52
CA ALA A 207 -16.71 0.40 -8.59
C ALA A 207 -15.77 1.58 -8.89
N MET A 208 -14.58 1.32 -9.43
CA MET A 208 -13.65 2.38 -9.86
C MET A 208 -14.13 3.03 -11.17
N ASN A 209 -14.64 2.22 -12.09
CA ASN A 209 -15.16 2.66 -13.38
C ASN A 209 -16.48 3.45 -13.22
N GLY A 210 -17.27 3.11 -12.20
CA GLY A 210 -18.59 3.71 -11.96
C GLY A 210 -19.71 3.08 -12.80
N GLU A 211 -19.44 1.94 -13.43
CA GLU A 211 -20.39 1.18 -14.25
C GLU A 211 -20.09 -0.31 -14.17
N ASP A 212 -21.11 -1.13 -14.42
CA ASP A 212 -20.97 -2.57 -14.45
C ASP A 212 -20.34 -3.04 -15.77
N SER A 213 -19.61 -4.15 -15.69
CA SER A 213 -19.04 -4.85 -16.85
C SER A 213 -19.60 -6.27 -16.93
N ALA A 214 -19.61 -6.90 -18.11
CA ALA A 214 -20.00 -8.31 -18.25
C ALA A 214 -18.88 -9.26 -17.80
N THR A 215 -17.62 -8.91 -18.07
CA THR A 215 -16.45 -9.75 -17.79
C THR A 215 -15.35 -8.98 -17.07
N LEU A 216 -14.36 -9.69 -16.49
CA LEU A 216 -13.16 -9.06 -15.94
C LEU A 216 -12.38 -8.30 -17.02
N ALA A 217 -12.22 -8.89 -18.21
CA ALA A 217 -11.48 -8.27 -19.31
C ALA A 217 -12.11 -6.93 -19.74
N GLU A 218 -13.43 -6.85 -19.79
CA GLU A 218 -14.15 -5.60 -20.07
C GLU A 218 -13.95 -4.57 -18.95
N ALA A 219 -14.04 -4.97 -17.68
CA ALA A 219 -13.80 -4.09 -16.54
C ALA A 219 -12.38 -3.52 -16.55
N GLN A 220 -11.39 -4.34 -16.91
CA GLN A 220 -9.99 -3.93 -17.07
C GLN A 220 -9.84 -2.95 -18.24
N ALA A 221 -10.44 -3.23 -19.40
CA ALA A 221 -10.37 -2.36 -20.58
C ALA A 221 -10.93 -0.97 -20.29
N LYS A 222 -12.10 -0.89 -19.64
CA LYS A 222 -12.70 0.35 -19.15
C LYS A 222 -11.76 1.08 -18.17
N ASN A 223 -11.12 0.35 -17.27
CA ASN A 223 -10.26 0.96 -16.24
C ASN A 223 -8.94 1.55 -16.78
N VAL A 224 -8.47 1.13 -17.96
CA VAL A 224 -7.24 1.69 -18.58
C VAL A 224 -7.35 3.21 -18.74
N VAL A 225 -8.52 3.70 -19.16
CA VAL A 225 -8.80 5.12 -19.45
C VAL A 225 -9.84 5.73 -18.50
N GLY A 226 -10.32 4.95 -17.52
CA GLY A 226 -11.37 5.36 -16.59
C GLY A 226 -10.96 6.53 -15.68
N PRO A 227 -11.93 7.18 -15.03
CA PRO A 227 -11.69 8.35 -14.17
C PRO A 227 -10.89 8.00 -12.90
N ARG A 228 -10.95 6.73 -12.46
CA ARG A 228 -10.26 6.22 -11.26
C ARG A 228 -9.45 4.99 -11.65
N ARG A 229 -8.19 5.22 -11.99
CA ARG A 229 -7.32 4.22 -12.58
C ARG A 229 -6.68 3.35 -11.52
N ASN A 230 -6.75 2.03 -11.70
CA ASN A 230 -5.97 1.08 -10.91
C ASN A 230 -4.49 1.19 -11.32
N VAL A 231 -3.69 1.88 -10.51
CA VAL A 231 -2.24 2.07 -10.75
C VAL A 231 -1.37 1.09 -9.96
N GLY A 232 -2.01 0.18 -9.23
CA GLY A 232 -1.38 -0.93 -8.54
C GLY A 232 -2.43 -1.85 -7.94
N MET A 233 -2.13 -3.14 -7.91
CA MET A 233 -3.02 -4.13 -7.32
C MET A 233 -2.18 -5.08 -6.48
N VAL A 234 -2.59 -5.23 -5.23
CA VAL A 234 -1.84 -5.95 -4.21
C VAL A 234 -2.74 -7.01 -3.59
N VAL A 235 -2.25 -8.24 -3.55
CA VAL A 235 -2.89 -9.37 -2.84
C VAL A 235 -1.95 -9.88 -1.75
N GLU A 236 -2.51 -10.52 -0.74
CA GLU A 236 -1.75 -11.26 0.28
C GLU A 236 -1.98 -12.76 0.16
N THR A 237 -0.89 -13.53 0.14
CA THR A 237 -0.95 -14.98 0.04
C THR A 237 0.20 -15.63 0.80
N ARG A 238 0.22 -16.96 0.80
CA ARG A 238 1.30 -17.74 1.39
C ARG A 238 2.23 -18.25 0.30
N GLN A 239 3.50 -18.39 0.65
CA GLN A 239 4.55 -18.89 -0.22
C GLN A 239 4.26 -20.30 -0.78
N ASP A 240 3.58 -21.16 -0.02
CA ASP A 240 3.23 -22.53 -0.41
C ASP A 240 2.10 -22.64 -1.45
N HIS A 241 1.52 -21.50 -1.85
CA HIS A 241 0.56 -21.41 -2.94
C HIS A 241 1.14 -20.75 -4.20
N ILE A 242 2.44 -20.45 -4.22
CA ILE A 242 3.06 -19.73 -5.33
C ILE A 242 3.71 -20.73 -6.27
N ASP A 243 3.08 -20.92 -7.43
CA ASP A 243 3.61 -21.66 -8.58
C ASP A 243 3.42 -20.85 -9.88
N VAL A 244 3.89 -21.39 -11.01
CA VAL A 244 3.84 -20.71 -12.31
C VAL A 244 2.40 -20.40 -12.76
N ASP A 245 1.44 -21.28 -12.46
CA ASP A 245 0.05 -21.10 -12.87
C ASP A 245 -0.63 -20.03 -12.01
N GLU A 246 -0.34 -19.98 -10.72
CA GLU A 246 -0.80 -18.93 -9.82
C GLU A 246 -0.20 -17.57 -10.21
N LEU A 247 1.07 -17.53 -10.63
CA LEU A 247 1.69 -16.31 -11.19
C LEU A 247 0.93 -15.78 -12.39
N ARG A 248 0.63 -16.64 -13.37
CA ARG A 248 -0.15 -16.27 -14.56
C ARG A 248 -1.55 -15.83 -14.17
N TRP A 249 -2.18 -16.52 -13.24
CA TRP A 249 -3.51 -16.17 -12.75
C TRP A 249 -3.55 -14.81 -12.06
N MET A 250 -2.62 -14.54 -11.14
CA MET A 250 -2.44 -13.22 -10.52
C MET A 250 -2.23 -12.13 -11.58
N ARG A 251 -1.46 -12.41 -12.63
CA ARG A 251 -1.27 -11.47 -13.74
C ARG A 251 -2.53 -11.25 -14.58
N THR A 252 -3.32 -12.29 -14.85
CA THR A 252 -4.64 -12.19 -15.50
C THR A 252 -5.57 -11.25 -14.72
N LEU A 253 -5.56 -11.33 -13.39
CA LEU A 253 -6.33 -10.45 -12.51
C LEU A 253 -5.82 -8.99 -12.52
N GLY A 254 -4.55 -8.77 -12.87
CA GLY A 254 -3.90 -7.46 -12.90
C GLY A 254 -3.01 -7.16 -11.69
N VAL A 255 -2.72 -8.16 -10.84
CA VAL A 255 -1.89 -8.03 -9.63
C VAL A 255 -0.46 -7.64 -9.98
N THR A 256 0.07 -6.59 -9.35
CA THR A 256 1.45 -6.10 -9.58
C THR A 256 2.37 -6.26 -8.37
N LYS A 257 1.80 -6.51 -7.18
CA LYS A 257 2.54 -6.72 -5.93
C LYS A 257 1.93 -7.88 -5.16
N VAL A 258 2.79 -8.71 -4.57
CA VAL A 258 2.37 -9.83 -3.72
C VAL A 258 2.93 -9.64 -2.33
N GLN A 259 2.06 -9.76 -1.33
CA GLN A 259 2.43 -9.78 0.08
C GLN A 259 2.57 -11.23 0.55
N VAL A 260 3.76 -11.59 1.03
CA VAL A 260 4.08 -12.96 1.47
C VAL A 260 4.38 -12.98 2.97
N GLY A 261 3.69 -13.86 3.68
CA GLY A 261 3.90 -14.11 5.11
C GLY A 261 5.12 -14.99 5.40
N ILE A 262 6.34 -14.43 5.28
CA ILE A 262 7.62 -15.08 5.63
C ILE A 262 7.61 -15.50 7.11
N GLN A 263 7.32 -14.53 7.96
CA GLN A 263 7.33 -14.57 9.43
C GLN A 263 8.70 -14.81 10.05
N SER A 264 9.43 -15.86 9.66
CA SER A 264 10.79 -16.13 10.12
C SER A 264 11.63 -16.79 9.02
N MET A 265 12.95 -16.60 9.10
CA MET A 265 13.96 -17.28 8.29
C MET A 265 14.62 -18.46 9.06
N ASP A 266 13.95 -18.96 10.11
CA ASP A 266 14.38 -20.09 10.92
C ASP A 266 13.35 -21.23 10.90
N ASN A 267 13.72 -22.37 10.32
CA ASN A 267 12.82 -23.52 10.18
C ASN A 267 12.33 -24.05 11.53
N HIS A 268 13.14 -24.00 12.58
CA HIS A 268 12.70 -24.45 13.91
C HIS A 268 11.59 -23.54 14.44
N ILE A 269 11.74 -22.22 14.31
CA ILE A 269 10.71 -21.24 14.70
C ILE A 269 9.44 -21.44 13.86
N LEU A 270 9.56 -21.62 12.55
CA LEU A 270 8.40 -21.86 11.68
C LEU A 270 7.63 -23.14 12.07
N GLU A 271 8.36 -24.21 12.41
CA GLU A 271 7.79 -25.50 12.81
C GLU A 271 7.03 -25.41 14.13
N ILE A 272 7.66 -24.91 15.20
CA ILE A 272 7.01 -24.83 16.52
C ILE A 272 5.84 -23.83 16.55
N ASN A 273 5.83 -22.85 15.63
CA ASN A 273 4.71 -21.93 15.45
C ASN A 273 3.63 -22.46 14.47
N GLN A 274 3.78 -23.70 13.99
CA GLN A 274 2.86 -24.40 13.08
C GLN A 274 2.55 -23.60 11.80
N ARG A 275 3.58 -23.02 11.18
CA ARG A 275 3.39 -22.16 10.00
C ARG A 275 2.91 -22.93 8.77
N GLY A 276 3.27 -24.22 8.68
CA GLY A 276 2.88 -25.13 7.61
C GLY A 276 3.72 -25.02 6.33
N HIS A 277 4.88 -24.37 6.40
CA HIS A 277 5.89 -24.29 5.33
C HIS A 277 7.27 -24.03 5.95
N ASP A 278 8.31 -24.08 5.12
CA ASP A 278 9.70 -23.85 5.52
C ASP A 278 10.34 -22.66 4.76
N VAL A 279 11.60 -22.38 5.10
CA VAL A 279 12.40 -21.35 4.42
C VAL A 279 12.60 -21.65 2.94
N GLN A 280 12.73 -22.93 2.54
CA GLN A 280 12.94 -23.29 1.13
C GLN A 280 11.73 -22.91 0.28
N CYS A 281 10.51 -23.18 0.77
CA CYS A 281 9.27 -22.73 0.16
C CYS A 281 9.25 -21.20 -0.03
N THR A 282 9.75 -20.44 0.95
CA THR A 282 9.88 -18.98 0.81
C THR A 282 10.87 -18.61 -0.29
N ARG A 283 12.03 -19.28 -0.38
CA ARG A 283 13.01 -19.04 -1.47
C ARG A 283 12.40 -19.29 -2.84
N ASP A 284 11.71 -20.41 -3.02
CA ASP A 284 11.12 -20.81 -4.29
C ASP A 284 10.02 -19.83 -4.73
N ALA A 285 9.14 -19.45 -3.81
CA ALA A 285 8.13 -18.43 -4.06
C ALA A 285 8.74 -17.09 -4.46
N PHE A 286 9.79 -16.65 -3.79
CA PHE A 286 10.46 -15.38 -4.08
C PHE A 286 11.17 -15.38 -5.43
N ARG A 287 11.83 -16.48 -5.81
CA ARG A 287 12.40 -16.67 -7.16
C ARG A 287 11.33 -16.50 -8.23
N LEU A 288 10.21 -17.21 -8.08
CA LEU A 288 9.10 -17.17 -9.02
C LEU A 288 8.51 -15.75 -9.12
N LEU A 289 8.17 -15.12 -7.98
CA LEU A 289 7.62 -13.76 -7.98
C LEU A 289 8.57 -12.76 -8.65
N ARG A 290 9.88 -12.87 -8.41
CA ARG A 290 10.89 -11.99 -8.99
C ARG A 290 10.98 -12.15 -10.51
N LEU A 291 11.07 -13.39 -10.99
CA LEU A 291 11.10 -13.72 -12.41
C LEU A 291 9.77 -13.37 -13.12
N GLY A 292 8.65 -13.45 -12.41
CA GLY A 292 7.34 -12.95 -12.88
C GLY A 292 7.21 -11.42 -12.89
N GLY A 293 8.24 -10.69 -12.43
CA GLY A 293 8.28 -9.24 -12.38
C GLY A 293 7.54 -8.60 -11.21
N PHE A 294 6.92 -9.39 -10.31
CA PHE A 294 6.16 -8.86 -9.20
C PHE A 294 7.03 -8.06 -8.24
N LYS A 295 6.45 -7.00 -7.67
CA LYS A 295 7.01 -6.41 -6.45
C LYS A 295 6.72 -7.34 -5.27
N ILE A 296 7.76 -7.65 -4.49
CA ILE A 296 7.66 -8.61 -3.38
C ILE A 296 7.64 -7.84 -2.07
N HIS A 297 6.54 -7.98 -1.34
CA HIS A 297 6.37 -7.38 -0.01
C HIS A 297 6.35 -8.46 1.06
N GLY A 298 7.46 -8.62 1.79
CA GLY A 298 7.55 -9.58 2.90
C GLY A 298 6.87 -9.10 4.18
N HIS A 299 6.31 -10.03 4.94
CA HIS A 299 5.95 -9.83 6.35
C HIS A 299 6.88 -10.69 7.19
N TRP A 300 7.62 -10.06 8.10
CA TRP A 300 8.51 -10.72 9.06
C TRP A 300 8.08 -10.36 10.48
N MET A 301 8.18 -11.33 11.39
CA MET A 301 7.68 -11.21 12.75
C MET A 301 8.76 -11.47 13.79
N ALA A 302 8.88 -10.57 14.76
CA ALA A 302 9.70 -10.77 15.96
C ALA A 302 8.86 -11.39 17.09
N ASN A 303 9.53 -11.95 18.10
CA ASN A 303 8.92 -12.50 19.31
C ASN A 303 7.89 -13.60 19.00
N LEU A 304 8.19 -14.46 18.01
CA LEU A 304 7.43 -15.70 17.83
C LEU A 304 7.75 -16.67 18.98
N LEU A 305 6.94 -17.74 19.14
CA LEU A 305 7.24 -18.77 20.13
C LEU A 305 8.64 -19.34 19.87
N GLY A 306 9.47 -19.43 20.93
CA GLY A 306 10.85 -19.91 20.87
C GLY A 306 11.91 -18.87 20.47
N ALA A 307 11.51 -17.66 20.06
CA ALA A 307 12.45 -16.61 19.69
C ALA A 307 12.98 -15.81 20.90
N THR A 308 14.18 -15.26 20.72
CA THR A 308 14.87 -14.32 21.62
C THR A 308 15.23 -13.04 20.86
N VAL A 309 15.54 -11.96 21.56
CA VAL A 309 15.97 -10.68 20.94
C VAL A 309 17.14 -10.91 19.99
N GLU A 310 18.14 -11.68 20.42
CA GLU A 310 19.34 -11.99 19.64
C GLU A 310 19.01 -12.84 18.41
N SER A 311 18.17 -13.88 18.58
CA SER A 311 17.79 -14.72 17.45
C SER A 311 16.94 -13.96 16.43
N ASP A 312 16.03 -13.09 16.88
CA ASP A 312 15.21 -12.25 16.00
C ASP A 312 16.07 -11.28 15.18
N VAL A 313 17.05 -10.64 15.81
CA VAL A 313 17.97 -9.72 15.11
C VAL A 313 18.83 -10.47 14.09
N ALA A 314 19.29 -11.68 14.41
CA ALA A 314 20.03 -12.52 13.48
C ALA A 314 19.15 -13.04 12.33
N ASP A 315 17.92 -13.46 12.64
CA ASP A 315 16.94 -13.96 11.68
C ASP A 315 16.55 -12.88 10.66
N TYR A 316 16.34 -11.64 11.13
CA TYR A 316 16.12 -10.49 10.25
C TYR A 316 17.28 -10.26 9.28
N GLY A 317 18.53 -10.44 9.74
CA GLY A 317 19.73 -10.36 8.90
C GLY A 317 19.78 -11.40 7.79
N ARG A 318 19.13 -12.56 7.96
CA ARG A 318 19.02 -13.61 6.93
C ARG A 318 18.20 -13.15 5.72
N LEU A 319 17.24 -12.24 5.89
CA LEU A 319 16.45 -11.68 4.77
C LEU A 319 17.33 -11.00 3.71
N TRP A 320 18.46 -10.43 4.13
CA TRP A 320 19.34 -9.61 3.29
C TRP A 320 20.54 -10.41 2.79
N SER A 321 21.08 -11.29 3.65
CA SER A 321 22.24 -12.12 3.32
C SER A 321 21.89 -13.28 2.38
N ASP A 322 20.67 -13.82 2.45
CA ASP A 322 20.19 -14.85 1.53
C ASP A 322 19.80 -14.25 0.16
N PRO A 323 20.53 -14.56 -0.94
CA PRO A 323 20.26 -13.98 -2.26
C PRO A 323 18.88 -14.33 -2.82
N ALA A 324 18.26 -15.44 -2.39
CA ALA A 324 16.93 -15.83 -2.87
C ALA A 324 15.82 -14.92 -2.33
N ILE A 325 16.04 -14.31 -1.16
CA ILE A 325 15.01 -13.64 -0.36
C ILE A 325 14.92 -12.16 -0.72
N ARG A 326 15.76 -11.26 -0.18
CA ARG A 326 15.88 -9.85 -0.62
C ARG A 326 14.56 -9.19 -1.10
N PRO A 327 13.54 -9.01 -0.21
CA PRO A 327 12.25 -8.40 -0.57
C PRO A 327 12.39 -6.92 -0.96
N ASP A 328 11.46 -6.39 -1.73
CA ASP A 328 11.42 -4.97 -2.12
C ASP A 328 10.80 -4.07 -1.04
N GLU A 329 9.79 -4.60 -0.34
CA GLU A 329 9.09 -3.94 0.74
C GLU A 329 8.98 -4.90 1.94
N LEU A 330 8.96 -4.37 3.16
CA LEU A 330 8.81 -5.18 4.36
C LEU A 330 7.79 -4.57 5.34
N LYS A 331 7.02 -5.46 5.98
CA LYS A 331 6.29 -5.22 7.22
C LYS A 331 7.03 -5.91 8.36
N LEU A 332 7.52 -5.11 9.31
CA LEU A 332 8.22 -5.54 10.51
C LEU A 332 7.24 -5.55 11.68
N TYR A 333 6.83 -6.74 12.14
CA TYR A 333 5.76 -6.90 13.13
C TYR A 333 6.23 -7.68 14.36
N PRO A 334 6.40 -7.03 15.52
CA PRO A 334 6.43 -7.76 16.77
C PRO A 334 5.11 -8.54 16.96
N THR A 335 5.20 -9.78 17.38
CA THR A 335 4.04 -10.62 17.69
C THR A 335 3.20 -9.97 18.78
N MET A 336 1.90 -9.88 18.56
CA MET A 336 0.96 -9.30 19.52
C MET A 336 0.10 -10.42 20.10
N LEU A 337 0.13 -10.58 21.43
CA LEU A 337 -0.63 -11.62 22.12
C LEU A 337 -2.12 -11.25 22.20
N VAL A 338 -2.95 -12.05 21.53
CA VAL A 338 -4.41 -11.87 21.47
C VAL A 338 -5.10 -13.15 21.94
N GLN A 339 -6.21 -13.01 22.69
CA GLN A 339 -6.92 -14.16 23.30
C GLN A 339 -7.47 -15.16 22.29
N ASN A 340 -7.78 -14.71 21.07
CA ASN A 340 -8.38 -15.53 20.03
C ASN A 340 -7.35 -16.27 19.16
N ALA A 341 -6.10 -16.37 19.62
CA ALA A 341 -5.02 -17.12 18.99
C ALA A 341 -4.51 -18.20 19.95
N GLU A 342 -4.12 -19.36 19.41
CA GLU A 342 -3.63 -20.50 20.22
C GLU A 342 -2.39 -20.15 21.04
N LEU A 343 -1.57 -19.19 20.58
CA LEU A 343 -0.42 -18.66 21.32
C LEU A 343 -0.80 -18.15 22.74
N TYR A 344 -2.06 -17.73 22.93
CA TYR A 344 -2.58 -17.40 24.25
C TYR A 344 -2.52 -18.57 25.23
N ASP A 345 -2.79 -19.79 24.77
CA ASP A 345 -2.75 -20.98 25.62
C ASP A 345 -1.30 -21.31 26.04
N TYR A 346 -0.32 -21.10 25.15
CA TYR A 346 1.11 -21.24 25.47
C TYR A 346 1.53 -20.21 26.54
N TRP A 347 1.06 -18.97 26.41
CA TRP A 347 1.29 -17.93 27.42
C TRP A 347 0.67 -18.32 28.78
N GLN A 348 -0.56 -18.83 28.80
CA GLN A 348 -1.22 -19.27 30.04
C GLN A 348 -0.46 -20.40 30.75
N ARG A 349 0.26 -21.24 30.01
CA ARG A 349 1.14 -22.29 30.55
C ARG A 349 2.54 -21.80 30.93
N GLY A 350 2.86 -20.53 30.68
CA GLY A 350 4.19 -19.95 30.92
C GLY A 350 5.25 -20.30 29.87
N GLU A 351 4.84 -20.88 28.74
CA GLU A 351 5.73 -21.32 27.65
C GLU A 351 6.07 -20.18 26.67
N TYR A 352 5.28 -19.11 26.68
CA TYR A 352 5.50 -17.91 25.87
C TYR A 352 5.51 -16.66 26.74
N LYS A 353 6.51 -15.79 26.53
CA LYS A 353 6.60 -14.49 27.18
C LYS A 353 6.69 -13.40 26.12
N PRO A 354 5.70 -12.48 26.03
CA PRO A 354 5.81 -11.30 25.20
C PRO A 354 7.03 -10.46 25.61
N TYR A 355 7.73 -9.89 24.64
CA TYR A 355 8.78 -8.91 24.91
C TYR A 355 8.23 -7.68 25.62
N THR A 356 9.06 -7.13 26.50
CA THR A 356 8.88 -5.81 27.08
C THR A 356 8.97 -4.73 26.00
N GLU A 357 8.51 -3.52 26.33
CA GLU A 357 8.61 -2.39 25.40
C GLU A 357 10.06 -2.05 25.01
N GLU A 358 10.99 -2.20 25.95
CA GLU A 358 12.42 -1.93 25.73
C GLU A 358 13.04 -2.97 24.78
N GLU A 359 12.76 -4.26 25.01
CA GLU A 359 13.18 -5.35 24.11
C GLU A 359 12.59 -5.20 22.70
N VAL A 360 11.29 -4.87 22.58
CA VAL A 360 10.69 -4.58 21.27
C VAL A 360 11.39 -3.39 20.61
N THR A 361 11.66 -2.33 21.35
CA THR A 361 12.34 -1.15 20.79
C THR A 361 13.75 -1.47 20.34
N ASP A 362 14.53 -2.25 21.10
CA ASP A 362 15.87 -2.70 20.73
C ASP A 362 15.86 -3.53 19.44
N VAL A 363 15.00 -4.55 19.35
CA VAL A 363 14.85 -5.37 18.15
C VAL A 363 14.51 -4.51 16.94
N LEU A 364 13.56 -3.58 17.07
CA LEU A 364 13.17 -2.71 15.98
C LEU A 364 14.32 -1.84 15.49
N ILE A 365 15.06 -1.20 16.39
CA ILE A 365 16.22 -0.37 16.07
C ILE A 365 17.27 -1.19 15.32
N ARG A 366 17.66 -2.35 15.88
CA ARG A 366 18.69 -3.23 15.34
C ARG A 366 18.31 -3.87 14.01
N CYS A 367 17.03 -4.15 13.78
CA CYS A 367 16.54 -4.62 12.49
C CYS A 367 16.46 -3.47 11.47
N MET A 368 15.95 -2.30 11.86
CA MET A 368 15.80 -1.17 10.95
C MET A 368 17.13 -0.71 10.33
N VAL A 369 18.22 -0.69 11.11
CA VAL A 369 19.57 -0.31 10.59
C VAL A 369 20.16 -1.34 9.61
N GLN A 370 19.73 -2.59 9.66
CA GLN A 370 20.16 -3.62 8.71
C GLN A 370 19.43 -3.52 7.37
N THR A 371 18.38 -2.69 7.28
CA THR A 371 17.51 -2.68 6.10
C THR A 371 18.20 -2.01 4.91
N PRO A 372 18.38 -2.71 3.78
CA PRO A 372 19.06 -2.14 2.62
C PRO A 372 18.32 -0.96 2.01
N ARG A 373 19.07 -0.06 1.38
CA ARG A 373 18.52 1.20 0.84
C ARG A 373 17.50 1.05 -0.29
N TYR A 374 17.46 -0.11 -0.96
CA TYR A 374 16.46 -0.44 -1.99
C TYR A 374 15.13 -0.94 -1.40
N VAL A 375 15.06 -1.15 -0.08
CA VAL A 375 13.90 -1.72 0.60
C VAL A 375 13.05 -0.62 1.20
N ARG A 376 11.73 -0.76 1.10
CA ARG A 376 10.78 0.11 1.79
C ARG A 376 10.23 -0.56 3.05
N LEU A 377 10.50 0.01 4.22
CA LEU A 377 9.83 -0.42 5.45
C LEU A 377 8.44 0.21 5.53
N ASN A 378 7.44 -0.45 4.96
CA ASN A 378 6.07 0.08 4.89
C ASN A 378 5.48 0.33 6.26
N ARG A 379 5.74 -0.58 7.19
CA ARG A 379 5.15 -0.56 8.52
C ARG A 379 6.06 -1.24 9.53
N VAL A 380 6.21 -0.57 10.66
CA VAL A 380 6.92 -1.06 11.83
C VAL A 380 5.85 -1.11 12.92
N ILE A 381 5.31 -2.32 13.15
CA ILE A 381 4.17 -2.69 14.02
C ILE A 381 2.77 -2.54 13.41
N ARG A 382 1.93 -3.51 13.72
CA ARG A 382 0.52 -3.57 13.33
C ARG A 382 -0.35 -2.74 14.30
N ASP A 383 -1.33 -2.01 13.75
CA ASP A 383 -2.36 -1.34 14.56
C ASP A 383 -3.40 -2.41 14.88
N PHE A 384 -3.24 -3.06 16.03
CA PHE A 384 -4.35 -3.74 16.69
C PHE A 384 -4.99 -2.80 17.70
N PRO A 385 -6.32 -2.87 17.90
CA PRO A 385 -6.95 -2.23 19.06
C PRO A 385 -6.25 -2.68 20.34
N THR A 386 -5.77 -1.75 21.15
CA THR A 386 -5.01 -2.05 22.37
C THR A 386 -5.81 -2.84 23.39
N THR A 387 -7.14 -2.80 23.29
CA THR A 387 -8.10 -3.59 24.05
C THR A 387 -7.97 -5.10 23.82
N ASN A 388 -7.46 -5.52 22.66
CA ASN A 388 -7.31 -6.93 22.31
C ASN A 388 -5.94 -7.51 22.70
N ILE A 389 -5.00 -6.63 23.08
CA ILE A 389 -3.65 -7.05 23.48
C ILE A 389 -3.68 -7.46 24.94
N VAL A 390 -3.48 -8.76 25.19
CA VAL A 390 -3.45 -9.35 26.53
C VAL A 390 -2.28 -8.78 27.31
N GLU A 391 -1.07 -9.00 26.82
CA GLU A 391 0.20 -8.60 27.43
C GLU A 391 1.23 -8.25 26.33
N GLY A 392 2.25 -7.48 26.68
CA GLY A 392 3.27 -6.97 25.76
C GLY A 392 3.05 -5.49 25.39
N ASN A 393 3.70 -5.04 24.31
CA ASN A 393 3.66 -3.64 23.92
C ASN A 393 2.27 -3.19 23.42
N LYS A 394 1.78 -2.06 23.99
CA LYS A 394 0.52 -1.42 23.61
C LYS A 394 0.71 -0.05 22.93
N LYS A 395 1.94 0.41 22.72
CA LYS A 395 2.21 1.71 22.07
C LYS A 395 2.03 1.63 20.56
N ALA A 396 1.23 2.56 20.03
CA ALA A 396 0.97 2.71 18.61
C ALA A 396 2.01 3.56 17.85
N ASN A 397 2.94 4.22 18.56
CA ASN A 397 3.90 5.17 18.01
C ASN A 397 5.38 4.70 18.07
N LEU A 398 5.62 3.39 18.22
CA LEU A 398 6.98 2.85 18.39
C LEU A 398 7.94 3.15 17.23
N ARG A 399 7.47 3.29 15.98
CA ARG A 399 8.38 3.74 14.89
C ARG A 399 8.99 5.09 15.21
N GLN A 400 8.20 6.04 15.73
CA GLN A 400 8.69 7.35 16.11
C GLN A 400 9.71 7.25 17.25
N ILE A 401 9.43 6.40 18.24
CA ILE A 401 10.32 6.16 19.38
C ILE A 401 11.65 5.56 18.89
N ALA A 402 11.61 4.54 18.03
CA ALA A 402 12.79 3.92 17.44
C ALA A 402 13.61 4.93 16.61
N THR A 403 12.96 5.74 15.78
CA THR A 403 13.65 6.78 14.98
C THR A 403 14.31 7.84 15.87
N GLN A 404 13.64 8.34 16.90
CA GLN A 404 14.21 9.32 17.84
C GLN A 404 15.43 8.75 18.58
N ARG A 405 15.40 7.46 18.90
CA ARG A 405 16.52 6.81 19.57
C ARG A 405 17.71 6.62 18.63
N LEU A 406 17.47 6.19 17.39
CA LEU A 406 18.49 6.10 16.35
C LEU A 406 19.20 7.44 16.10
N GLU A 407 18.44 8.54 16.04
CA GLU A 407 18.99 9.89 15.88
C GLU A 407 19.89 10.28 17.05
N LYS A 408 19.50 9.93 18.29
CA LYS A 408 20.31 10.17 19.49
C LYS A 408 21.60 9.35 19.49
N ASP A 409 21.54 8.12 19.00
CA ASP A 409 22.66 7.18 18.97
C ASP A 409 23.56 7.37 17.72
N GLY A 410 23.27 8.36 16.86
CA GLY A 410 24.05 8.68 15.66
C GLY A 410 23.95 7.65 14.54
N LEU A 411 22.90 6.84 14.54
CA LEU A 411 22.65 5.80 13.54
C LEU A 411 21.72 6.30 12.43
N THR A 412 22.12 6.08 11.18
CA THR A 412 21.35 6.51 10.00
C THR A 412 20.51 5.37 9.44
N LEU A 413 19.28 5.68 9.04
CA LEU A 413 18.41 4.75 8.33
C LEU A 413 18.52 4.95 6.82
N GLU A 414 18.62 3.85 6.10
CA GLU A 414 18.78 3.84 4.64
C GLU A 414 17.48 3.46 3.90
N ASP A 415 16.46 2.99 4.60
CA ASP A 415 15.24 2.48 3.97
C ASP A 415 14.50 3.56 3.17
N ILE A 416 13.85 3.15 2.07
CA ILE A 416 13.14 4.05 1.16
C ILE A 416 12.21 4.99 1.93
N ARG A 417 11.44 4.48 2.92
CA ARG A 417 10.44 5.27 3.63
C ARG A 417 11.05 6.39 4.46
N TYR A 418 12.26 6.19 4.98
CA TYR A 418 12.98 7.22 5.72
C TYR A 418 13.49 8.33 4.79
N ARG A 419 13.89 7.95 3.57
CA ARG A 419 14.50 8.84 2.57
C ARG A 419 13.51 9.54 1.63
N GLU A 420 12.25 9.10 1.51
CA GLU A 420 11.25 9.73 0.60
C GLU A 420 11.18 11.25 0.80
N VAL A 421 11.26 12.01 -0.31
CA VAL A 421 11.00 13.45 -0.28
C VAL A 421 9.60 13.69 0.29
N ARG A 422 9.50 14.68 1.19
CA ARG A 422 8.24 15.05 1.83
C ARG A 422 7.63 16.23 1.11
N ARG A 423 7.17 17.28 1.80
CA ARG A 423 6.45 18.38 1.13
C ARG A 423 7.37 19.39 0.44
N ASP A 424 8.67 19.23 0.59
CA ASP A 424 9.64 20.17 0.05
C ASP A 424 9.70 20.01 -1.47
N LYS A 425 9.51 21.11 -2.19
CA LYS A 425 9.70 21.14 -3.64
C LYS A 425 11.19 20.97 -3.88
N VAL A 426 11.55 19.94 -4.63
CA VAL A 426 12.94 19.65 -4.99
C VAL A 426 13.13 20.01 -6.45
N GLY A 427 14.13 20.84 -6.75
CA GLY A 427 14.52 21.19 -8.12
C GLY A 427 15.17 20.01 -8.83
N PHE A 428 15.07 19.93 -10.16
CA PHE A 428 15.72 18.84 -10.90
C PHE A 428 17.25 18.94 -10.86
N ASP A 429 17.78 20.16 -10.88
CA ASP A 429 19.19 20.51 -10.74
C ASP A 429 19.79 20.10 -9.39
N GLU A 430 18.93 19.84 -8.39
CA GLU A 430 19.32 19.35 -7.07
C GLU A 430 19.39 17.81 -7.01
N LEU A 431 19.01 17.11 -8.08
CA LEU A 431 18.91 15.65 -8.12
C LEU A 431 20.05 15.00 -8.89
N SER A 432 20.57 13.92 -8.32
CA SER A 432 21.56 13.04 -8.95
C SER A 432 20.96 11.65 -9.18
N LEU A 433 21.29 11.05 -10.33
CA LEU A 433 20.92 9.67 -10.62
C LEU A 433 21.95 8.71 -9.97
N ARG A 434 21.47 7.80 -9.13
CA ARG A 434 22.24 6.70 -8.56
C ARG A 434 21.73 5.36 -9.09
N VAL A 435 22.64 4.42 -9.26
CA VAL A 435 22.31 3.01 -9.56
C VAL A 435 22.95 2.14 -8.50
N LEU A 436 22.13 1.45 -7.73
CA LEU A 436 22.57 0.39 -6.81
C LEU A 436 22.31 -0.96 -7.46
N THR A 437 23.36 -1.75 -7.67
CA THR A 437 23.27 -3.11 -8.22
C THR A 437 23.44 -4.12 -7.10
N TYR A 438 22.63 -5.17 -7.10
CA TYR A 438 22.78 -6.31 -6.20
C TYR A 438 22.29 -7.59 -6.87
N ASP A 439 22.97 -8.69 -6.61
CA ASP A 439 22.60 -9.98 -7.17
C ASP A 439 21.48 -10.66 -6.39
N THR A 440 20.75 -11.53 -7.04
CA THR A 440 19.95 -12.57 -6.41
C THR A 440 20.47 -13.91 -6.95
N ASP A 441 19.84 -15.01 -6.59
CA ASP A 441 20.23 -16.30 -7.15
C ASP A 441 19.69 -16.54 -8.57
N THR A 442 18.68 -15.77 -9.02
CA THR A 442 18.07 -15.90 -10.35
C THR A 442 18.17 -14.65 -11.22
N THR A 443 18.54 -13.50 -10.65
CA THR A 443 18.60 -12.22 -11.37
C THR A 443 19.75 -11.33 -10.84
N THR A 444 20.21 -10.37 -11.65
CA THR A 444 20.90 -9.18 -11.16
C THR A 444 19.89 -8.02 -11.11
N GLU A 445 19.73 -7.39 -9.95
CA GLU A 445 18.80 -6.29 -9.75
C GLU A 445 19.52 -4.94 -9.76
N HIS A 446 18.89 -3.94 -10.37
CA HIS A 446 19.34 -2.55 -10.41
C HIS A 446 18.25 -1.64 -9.85
N PHE A 447 18.56 -0.99 -8.74
CA PHE A 447 17.73 0.06 -8.15
C PHE A 447 18.26 1.42 -8.63
N LEU A 448 17.55 2.00 -9.60
CA LEU A 448 17.84 3.33 -10.14
C LEU A 448 17.08 4.35 -9.30
N SER A 449 17.74 5.37 -8.76
CA SER A 449 17.10 6.40 -7.93
C SER A 449 17.56 7.80 -8.30
N TYR A 450 16.64 8.77 -8.25
CA TYR A 450 16.98 10.18 -8.22
C TYR A 450 16.99 10.66 -6.76
N GLU A 451 18.15 11.14 -6.32
CA GLU A 451 18.43 11.47 -4.92
C GLU A 451 19.00 12.90 -4.81
N THR A 452 18.62 13.62 -3.76
CA THR A 452 19.17 14.94 -3.41
C THR A 452 20.55 14.81 -2.75
N ALA A 453 21.25 15.95 -2.59
CA ALA A 453 22.51 16.00 -1.86
C ALA A 453 22.40 15.58 -0.38
N ASP A 454 21.22 15.73 0.24
CA ASP A 454 20.91 15.27 1.61
C ASP A 454 20.29 13.86 1.66
N ASP A 455 20.49 13.04 0.61
CA ASP A 455 20.05 11.64 0.49
C ASP A 455 18.52 11.47 0.58
N ARG A 456 17.75 12.43 0.07
CA ARG A 456 16.29 12.32 -0.10
C ARG A 456 15.94 11.77 -1.46
N LEU A 457 15.00 10.84 -1.48
CA LEU A 457 14.59 10.08 -2.65
C LEU A 457 13.39 10.75 -3.35
N ALA A 458 13.60 11.25 -4.56
CA ALA A 458 12.57 11.92 -5.37
C ALA A 458 11.81 10.97 -6.30
N GLY A 459 12.46 9.88 -6.73
CA GLY A 459 11.84 8.82 -7.52
C GLY A 459 12.81 7.68 -7.76
N PHE A 460 12.29 6.51 -8.11
CA PHE A 460 13.10 5.31 -8.37
C PHE A 460 12.46 4.36 -9.37
N LEU A 461 13.28 3.45 -9.90
CA LEU A 461 12.89 2.36 -10.77
C LEU A 461 13.62 1.07 -10.34
N ARG A 462 12.90 -0.05 -10.33
CA ARG A 462 13.45 -1.40 -10.11
C ARG A 462 13.59 -2.11 -11.45
N LEU A 463 14.82 -2.33 -11.89
CA LEU A 463 15.15 -3.06 -13.12
C LEU A 463 15.78 -4.40 -12.74
N SER A 464 15.33 -5.47 -13.36
CA SER A 464 15.79 -6.83 -13.12
C SER A 464 16.32 -7.44 -14.40
N PHE A 465 17.48 -8.07 -14.30
CA PHE A 465 18.14 -8.84 -15.35
C PHE A 465 18.12 -10.32 -14.97
N PRO A 466 17.16 -11.11 -15.47
CA PRO A 466 17.15 -12.56 -15.27
C PRO A 466 18.42 -13.24 -15.78
N ASN A 467 18.95 -14.19 -15.02
CA ASN A 467 20.14 -14.94 -15.41
C ASN A 467 19.85 -15.76 -16.68
N ARG A 468 20.46 -15.37 -17.80
CA ARG A 468 20.20 -15.99 -19.12
C ARG A 468 20.70 -17.43 -19.25
N ASP A 469 21.60 -17.85 -18.37
CA ASP A 469 22.11 -19.23 -18.31
C ASP A 469 21.13 -20.18 -17.59
N GLN A 470 20.07 -19.64 -16.97
CA GLN A 470 19.02 -20.41 -16.30
C GLN A 470 17.74 -20.42 -17.14
N SER A 471 17.01 -21.53 -17.12
CA SER A 471 15.71 -21.61 -17.79
C SER A 471 14.70 -20.68 -17.11
N HIS A 472 13.99 -19.87 -17.91
CA HIS A 472 12.94 -19.00 -17.39
C HIS A 472 11.64 -19.78 -17.20
N PRO A 473 11.02 -19.78 -15.99
CA PRO A 473 9.81 -20.56 -15.70
C PRO A 473 8.56 -20.05 -16.44
N LEU A 474 8.60 -18.80 -16.93
CA LEU A 474 7.58 -18.19 -17.79
C LEU A 474 8.17 -18.01 -19.20
N PRO A 475 7.92 -18.91 -20.16
CA PRO A 475 8.48 -18.84 -21.51
C PRO A 475 8.24 -17.50 -22.20
N GLU A 476 7.09 -16.87 -21.96
CA GLU A 476 6.71 -15.56 -22.48
C GLU A 476 7.64 -14.41 -22.04
N LEU A 477 8.41 -14.57 -20.98
CA LEU A 477 9.38 -13.60 -20.47
C LEU A 477 10.84 -13.98 -20.74
N THR A 478 11.09 -15.07 -21.46
CA THR A 478 12.45 -15.49 -21.81
C THR A 478 13.20 -14.36 -22.52
N ASN A 479 14.46 -14.12 -22.14
CA ASN A 479 15.33 -13.08 -22.70
C ASN A 479 14.79 -11.63 -22.60
N HIS A 480 13.86 -11.35 -21.68
CA HIS A 480 13.44 -9.99 -21.36
C HIS A 480 14.20 -9.46 -20.15
N ALA A 481 14.67 -8.21 -20.23
CA ALA A 481 14.88 -7.42 -19.03
C ALA A 481 13.51 -7.05 -18.44
N MET A 482 13.39 -6.81 -17.14
CA MET A 482 12.11 -6.56 -16.48
C MET A 482 12.12 -5.28 -15.65
N ILE A 483 11.22 -4.35 -15.95
CA ILE A 483 10.89 -3.23 -15.06
C ILE A 483 9.81 -3.70 -14.07
N ARG A 484 10.20 -3.82 -12.80
CA ARG A 484 9.36 -4.32 -11.71
C ARG A 484 8.56 -3.20 -11.02
N GLU A 485 9.07 -1.98 -11.05
CA GLU A 485 8.42 -0.81 -10.47
C GLU A 485 8.98 0.48 -11.04
N VAL A 486 8.12 1.49 -11.23
CA VAL A 486 8.51 2.89 -11.39
C VAL A 486 7.70 3.71 -10.39
N HIS A 487 8.36 4.52 -9.57
CA HIS A 487 7.71 5.37 -8.58
C HIS A 487 8.32 6.77 -8.57
N VAL A 488 7.47 7.80 -8.63
CA VAL A 488 7.90 9.20 -8.52
C VAL A 488 7.05 9.88 -7.44
N TYR A 489 7.71 10.53 -6.48
CA TYR A 489 7.03 11.20 -5.38
C TYR A 489 6.45 12.55 -5.82
N GLY A 490 5.29 12.93 -5.27
CA GLY A 490 4.48 14.08 -5.72
C GLY A 490 5.19 15.42 -5.88
N PRO A 491 6.07 15.85 -4.96
CA PRO A 491 6.82 17.10 -5.11
C PRO A 491 7.68 17.13 -6.38
N ALA A 492 8.04 15.97 -6.91
CA ALA A 492 8.88 15.81 -8.10
C ALA A 492 8.07 15.47 -9.37
N LEU A 493 6.74 15.30 -9.29
CA LEU A 493 5.89 14.97 -10.45
C LEU A 493 5.81 16.10 -11.49
N ASN A 494 6.04 17.36 -11.09
CA ASN A 494 5.94 18.54 -11.95
C ASN A 494 7.28 18.99 -12.55
N LEU A 495 8.38 18.26 -12.31
CA LEU A 495 9.67 18.54 -12.92
C LEU A 495 9.60 18.20 -14.41
N GLY A 496 9.25 19.18 -15.25
CA GLY A 496 9.15 19.02 -16.71
C GLY A 496 8.10 19.90 -17.42
N THR A 497 7.29 20.68 -16.71
CA THR A 497 6.19 21.46 -17.32
C THR A 497 6.54 22.90 -17.71
N GLY A 498 7.82 23.29 -17.78
CA GLY A 498 8.17 24.64 -18.20
C GLY A 498 9.64 24.87 -18.53
N SER A 499 10.04 24.73 -19.79
CA SER A 499 11.12 25.50 -20.47
C SER A 499 11.50 24.90 -21.84
N LYS A 500 11.29 25.63 -22.95
CA LYS A 500 11.40 25.23 -24.39
C LYS A 500 12.67 24.47 -24.86
N GLY A 501 12.95 23.24 -24.37
CA GLY A 501 13.97 22.32 -24.92
C GLY A 501 13.68 20.83 -24.69
N GLU A 502 13.54 20.05 -25.77
CA GLU A 502 13.02 18.65 -25.80
C GLU A 502 13.68 17.68 -24.79
N ALA A 503 14.98 17.80 -24.53
CA ALA A 503 15.70 16.89 -23.62
C ALA A 503 15.61 17.27 -22.13
N GLN A 504 15.24 18.52 -21.79
CA GLN A 504 15.05 18.98 -20.40
C GLN A 504 13.60 18.81 -19.91
N HIS A 505 12.63 18.69 -20.82
CA HIS A 505 11.19 18.53 -20.53
C HIS A 505 10.73 17.14 -20.05
N MET A 506 11.63 16.15 -20.04
CA MET A 506 11.28 14.79 -19.61
C MET A 506 11.15 14.69 -18.08
N GLY A 507 9.96 14.31 -17.61
CA GLY A 507 9.71 13.98 -16.20
C GLY A 507 10.56 12.80 -15.68
N LEU A 508 10.80 12.77 -14.37
CA LEU A 508 11.70 11.78 -13.72
C LEU A 508 11.39 10.32 -14.10
N GLY A 509 10.12 9.94 -14.13
CA GLY A 509 9.71 8.58 -14.50
C GLY A 509 10.13 8.19 -15.92
N SER A 510 10.00 9.12 -16.86
CA SER A 510 10.41 8.91 -18.26
C SER A 510 11.93 8.77 -18.40
N ARG A 511 12.70 9.56 -17.64
CA ARG A 511 14.17 9.45 -17.60
C ARG A 511 14.64 8.12 -17.03
N LEU A 512 13.99 7.65 -15.96
CA LEU A 512 14.27 6.35 -15.36
C LEU A 512 14.01 5.22 -16.37
N ILE A 513 12.87 5.25 -17.08
CA ILE A 513 12.53 4.25 -18.11
C ILE A 513 13.55 4.27 -19.26
N HIS A 514 13.93 5.46 -19.76
CA HIS A 514 14.97 5.56 -20.80
C HIS A 514 16.31 5.00 -20.33
N LYS A 515 16.74 5.32 -19.10
CA LYS A 515 17.98 4.76 -18.54
C LYS A 515 17.89 3.25 -18.41
N ALA A 516 16.75 2.71 -17.98
CA ALA A 516 16.53 1.27 -17.86
C ALA A 516 16.62 0.56 -19.22
N LYS A 517 16.01 1.14 -20.27
CA LYS A 517 16.13 0.63 -21.65
C LYS A 517 17.59 0.61 -22.13
N ALA A 518 18.33 1.71 -21.92
CA ALA A 518 19.73 1.80 -22.30
C ALA A 518 20.57 0.73 -21.57
N MET A 519 20.41 0.59 -20.25
CA MET A 519 21.12 -0.43 -19.47
C MET A 519 20.78 -1.85 -19.92
N ALA A 520 19.51 -2.13 -20.22
CA ALA A 520 19.09 -3.44 -20.72
C ALA A 520 19.71 -3.75 -22.09
N LYS A 521 19.75 -2.76 -22.99
CA LYS A 521 20.39 -2.88 -24.30
C LYS A 521 21.90 -3.15 -24.16
N ASP A 522 22.58 -2.39 -23.32
CA ASP A 522 24.03 -2.54 -23.06
C ASP A 522 24.35 -3.91 -22.45
N ALA A 523 23.44 -4.48 -21.64
CA ALA A 523 23.55 -5.83 -21.09
C ALA A 523 23.21 -6.94 -22.12
N GLY A 524 22.83 -6.58 -23.34
CA GLY A 524 22.54 -7.50 -24.44
C GLY A 524 21.14 -8.09 -24.42
N TYR A 525 20.16 -7.44 -23.77
CA TYR A 525 18.75 -7.81 -23.92
C TYR A 525 18.19 -7.22 -25.21
N ALA A 526 17.42 -8.01 -25.94
CA ALA A 526 16.73 -7.56 -27.16
C ALA A 526 15.38 -6.89 -26.85
N ARG A 527 14.77 -7.26 -25.72
CA ARG A 527 13.44 -6.79 -25.31
C ARG A 527 13.42 -6.47 -23.82
N ILE A 528 12.52 -5.57 -23.45
CA ILE A 528 12.23 -5.22 -22.06
C ILE A 528 10.73 -5.37 -21.81
N ALA A 529 10.37 -5.99 -20.70
CA ALA A 529 9.01 -6.12 -20.21
C ALA A 529 8.80 -5.17 -19.02
N VAL A 530 7.54 -4.78 -18.79
CA VAL A 530 7.11 -4.08 -17.58
C VAL A 530 5.84 -4.72 -17.03
N ILE A 531 5.82 -4.97 -15.72
CA ILE A 531 4.62 -5.42 -14.99
C ILE A 531 3.68 -4.24 -14.72
N SER A 532 3.12 -3.68 -15.78
CA SER A 532 2.23 -2.53 -15.66
C SER A 532 0.92 -2.90 -14.93
N ALA A 533 0.47 -1.98 -14.09
CA ALA A 533 -0.90 -1.99 -13.57
C ALA A 533 -1.87 -1.56 -14.68
N ILE A 534 -3.13 -1.99 -14.59
CA ILE A 534 -4.16 -1.80 -15.63
C ILE A 534 -4.23 -0.33 -16.08
N GLY A 535 -4.40 0.58 -15.14
CA GLY A 535 -4.53 2.02 -15.37
C GLY A 535 -3.23 2.75 -15.74
N THR A 536 -2.10 2.04 -15.83
CA THR A 536 -0.79 2.59 -16.26
C THR A 536 -0.38 2.13 -17.66
N ARG A 537 -1.11 1.18 -18.28
CA ARG A 537 -0.80 0.64 -19.60
C ARG A 537 -0.69 1.73 -20.66
N GLU A 538 -1.64 2.68 -20.69
CA GLU A 538 -1.63 3.80 -21.64
C GLU A 538 -0.39 4.70 -21.49
N TYR A 539 0.10 4.89 -20.25
CA TYR A 539 1.33 5.68 -20.02
C TYR A 539 2.55 5.03 -20.70
N TYR A 540 2.70 3.71 -20.55
CA TYR A 540 3.80 2.98 -21.20
C TYR A 540 3.63 2.93 -22.72
N ALA A 541 2.41 2.75 -23.21
CA ALA A 541 2.15 2.70 -24.64
C ALA A 541 2.42 4.03 -25.33
N LYS A 542 1.78 5.10 -24.84
CA LYS A 542 1.77 6.41 -25.48
C LYS A 542 3.13 7.12 -25.43
N TYR A 543 3.87 6.97 -24.33
CA TYR A 543 5.07 7.77 -24.09
C TYR A 543 6.37 6.98 -24.17
N HIS A 544 6.31 5.65 -24.10
CA HIS A 544 7.50 4.80 -23.98
C HIS A 544 7.57 3.68 -25.02
N GLY A 545 6.65 3.62 -25.98
CA GLY A 545 6.67 2.64 -27.06
C GLY A 545 6.61 1.19 -26.56
N PHE A 546 5.88 0.94 -25.48
CA PHE A 546 5.54 -0.42 -25.08
C PHE A 546 4.21 -0.84 -25.71
N GLU A 547 4.04 -2.13 -25.96
CA GLU A 547 2.80 -2.70 -26.46
C GLU A 547 2.35 -3.84 -25.56
N MET A 548 1.04 -4.11 -25.53
CA MET A 548 0.52 -5.24 -24.78
C MET A 548 0.96 -6.55 -25.46
N ASP A 549 1.64 -7.41 -24.72
CA ASP A 549 2.12 -8.72 -25.18
C ASP A 549 1.77 -9.77 -24.11
N GLY A 550 0.72 -10.54 -24.36
CA GLY A 550 0.15 -11.48 -23.40
C GLY A 550 -0.30 -10.81 -22.09
N LEU A 551 0.40 -11.09 -21.00
CA LEU A 551 0.08 -10.63 -19.63
C LEU A 551 0.88 -9.38 -19.20
N TYR A 552 1.78 -8.89 -20.06
CA TYR A 552 2.73 -7.81 -19.79
C TYR A 552 2.67 -6.74 -20.88
N MET A 553 3.33 -5.62 -20.63
CA MET A 553 3.67 -4.64 -21.67
C MET A 553 5.13 -4.86 -22.05
N THR A 554 5.47 -4.96 -23.33
CA THR A 554 6.86 -5.17 -23.79
C THR A 554 7.29 -4.13 -24.82
N ALA A 555 8.60 -3.90 -24.94
CA ALA A 555 9.20 -3.04 -25.96
C ALA A 555 10.48 -3.68 -26.50
N VAL A 556 10.79 -3.42 -27.78
CA VAL A 556 12.09 -3.72 -28.39
C VAL A 556 13.11 -2.63 -28.00
N LEU A 557 14.38 -3.00 -27.81
CA LEU A 557 15.45 -2.14 -27.27
C LEU A 557 16.42 -1.55 -28.31
#